data_AF-D1NWS2-F1
#
_entry.id   AF-D1NWS2-F1
#
_cell.length_a   1.000
_cell.length_b   1.000
_cell.length_c   1.000
_cell.angle_alpha   90.00
_cell.angle_beta   90.00
_cell.angle_gamma   90.00
#
_symmetry.space_group_name_H-M   'P 1'
#
loop_
_entity.id
_entity.type
_entity.pdbx_description
1 polymer ?
#
loop_
_entity_poly.entity_id
_entity_poly.type
_entity_poly.pdbx_seq_one_letter_code
_entity_poly.pdbx_strand_id
1 'polypeptide(L)'
;MMSMRSQAARAGGASDGVVFVDGKATVTLHKDDVVTMSNVPAGASYSIRQNTSVMPTWYTQRSAEHVDGIIAADGRHEALVTNEYHTSGSWTPTAHKEFINGTLTARQFEFELLENGSAIAATSNDADGNVQFTTIEYTSPGKHTYIIREKDGGNPFIVYDTADYEITVTLTDNGQGQLTATVNNAITITNRMMGPLPQTGGVPNRNPMIIGLAFMMMGLLMAYSTAAYVRRYRW
;
A
#
# COMPACT_ATOMS: atom_id res chain seq x y z
N MET A 1 -32.15 1.14 -35.96
CA MET A 1 -31.75 0.33 -34.78
C MET A 1 -30.83 1.17 -33.92
N MET A 2 -31.02 1.17 -32.60
CA MET A 2 -30.13 1.87 -31.65
C MET A 2 -29.45 0.84 -30.75
N SER A 3 -28.16 1.02 -30.48
CA SER A 3 -27.39 0.18 -29.54
C SER A 3 -26.72 1.08 -28.51
N MET A 4 -26.79 0.69 -27.25
CA MET A 4 -26.14 1.38 -26.13
C MET A 4 -25.16 0.41 -25.51
N ARG A 5 -23.89 0.81 -25.40
CA ARG A 5 -22.85 0.01 -24.77
C ARG A 5 -22.33 0.69 -23.51
N SER A 6 -22.02 -0.11 -22.50
CA SER A 6 -21.29 0.33 -21.30
C SER A 6 -19.91 -0.31 -21.28
N GLN A 7 -18.86 0.48 -21.10
CA GLN A 7 -17.54 -0.02 -20.69
C GLN A 7 -17.34 0.36 -19.22
N ALA A 8 -17.75 -0.51 -18.31
CA ALA A 8 -17.28 -0.48 -16.92
C ALA A 8 -16.03 -1.37 -16.78
N ALA A 9 -15.40 -1.42 -15.60
CA ALA A 9 -14.14 -2.15 -15.37
C ALA A 9 -14.31 -3.60 -14.84
N ARG A 10 -15.53 -4.12 -14.66
CA ARG A 10 -15.76 -5.56 -14.32
C ARG A 10 -17.05 -6.16 -14.90
N ALA A 11 -16.91 -7.30 -15.60
CA ALA A 11 -17.91 -7.92 -16.51
C ALA A 11 -19.20 -8.40 -15.84
N GLY A 12 -20.35 -8.28 -16.53
CA GLY A 12 -21.54 -9.06 -16.17
C GLY A 12 -22.83 -8.83 -16.99
N GLY A 13 -23.10 -9.70 -17.96
CA GLY A 13 -24.45 -10.24 -18.27
C GLY A 13 -25.47 -9.40 -19.07
N ALA A 14 -25.92 -9.96 -20.20
CA ALA A 14 -26.88 -9.38 -21.15
C ALA A 14 -28.16 -8.78 -20.53
N SER A 15 -28.54 -7.59 -21.01
CA SER A 15 -29.77 -6.88 -20.67
C SER A 15 -30.94 -7.31 -21.59
N ASP A 16 -32.01 -7.86 -20.99
CA ASP A 16 -33.24 -8.23 -21.67
C ASP A 16 -34.34 -7.17 -21.45
N GLY A 17 -35.07 -6.80 -22.52
CA GLY A 17 -36.28 -5.95 -22.52
C GLY A 17 -36.16 -4.50 -22.01
N VAL A 18 -36.21 -3.51 -22.91
CA VAL A 18 -36.35 -2.09 -22.53
C VAL A 18 -37.83 -1.70 -22.52
N VAL A 19 -38.34 -1.31 -21.35
CA VAL A 19 -39.72 -0.81 -21.20
C VAL A 19 -39.70 0.71 -21.16
N PHE A 20 -40.45 1.35 -22.07
CA PHE A 20 -40.65 2.79 -22.08
C PHE A 20 -41.92 3.18 -21.32
N VAL A 21 -41.80 4.19 -20.46
CA VAL A 21 -42.91 4.87 -19.80
C VAL A 21 -42.79 6.35 -20.14
N ASP A 22 -43.82 6.95 -20.74
CA ASP A 22 -43.85 8.35 -21.19
C ASP A 22 -42.63 8.75 -22.04
N GLY A 23 -42.21 7.86 -22.95
CA GLY A 23 -41.07 8.10 -23.84
C GLY A 23 -39.70 7.99 -23.17
N LYS A 24 -39.62 7.53 -21.92
CA LYS A 24 -38.36 7.32 -21.19
C LYS A 24 -38.19 5.85 -20.78
N ALA A 25 -36.94 5.41 -20.75
CA ALA A 25 -36.55 4.11 -20.22
C ALA A 25 -35.31 4.27 -19.34
N THR A 26 -35.22 3.49 -18.27
CA THR A 26 -34.01 3.39 -17.46
C THR A 26 -33.49 1.97 -17.59
N VAL A 27 -32.21 1.84 -17.90
CA VAL A 27 -31.53 0.55 -18.01
C VAL A 27 -30.31 0.55 -17.12
N THR A 28 -30.06 -0.57 -16.44
CA THR A 28 -28.82 -0.80 -15.70
C THR A 28 -27.91 -1.65 -16.58
N LEU A 29 -26.73 -1.13 -16.89
CA LEU A 29 -25.70 -1.81 -17.68
C LEU A 29 -24.48 -2.05 -16.80
N HIS A 30 -24.01 -3.28 -16.74
CA HIS A 30 -22.69 -3.61 -16.22
C HIS A 30 -21.64 -3.47 -17.32
N LYS A 31 -20.39 -3.87 -17.02
CA LYS A 31 -19.32 -3.83 -18.01
C LYS A 31 -19.65 -4.72 -19.20
N ASP A 32 -19.42 -4.15 -20.37
CA ASP A 32 -19.52 -4.77 -21.69
C ASP A 32 -20.97 -5.15 -22.06
N ASP A 33 -21.95 -4.78 -21.23
CA ASP A 33 -23.36 -4.94 -21.53
C ASP A 33 -23.77 -4.03 -22.69
N VAL A 34 -24.70 -4.56 -23.48
CA VAL A 34 -25.26 -3.89 -24.64
C VAL A 34 -26.77 -4.00 -24.62
N VAL A 35 -27.45 -2.86 -24.53
CA VAL A 35 -28.88 -2.77 -24.82
C VAL A 35 -29.05 -2.46 -26.30
N THR A 36 -29.99 -3.16 -26.93
CA THR A 36 -30.37 -2.90 -28.31
C THR A 36 -31.85 -2.58 -28.40
N MET A 37 -32.19 -1.50 -29.09
CA MET A 37 -33.55 -1.08 -29.38
C MET A 37 -33.81 -1.20 -30.88
N SER A 38 -34.71 -2.11 -31.22
CA SER A 38 -35.16 -2.38 -32.58
C SER A 38 -36.44 -1.60 -32.90
N ASN A 39 -36.74 -1.43 -34.19
CA ASN A 39 -37.97 -0.78 -34.68
C ASN A 39 -38.20 0.67 -34.16
N VAL A 40 -37.11 1.37 -33.83
CA VAL A 40 -37.19 2.81 -33.52
C VAL A 40 -37.59 3.57 -34.80
N PRO A 41 -38.65 4.39 -34.78
CA PRO A 41 -39.12 5.12 -35.96
C PRO A 41 -38.02 6.01 -36.56
N ALA A 42 -37.96 6.06 -37.89
CA ALA A 42 -37.11 7.02 -38.58
C ALA A 42 -37.53 8.45 -38.22
N GLY A 43 -36.56 9.31 -37.95
CA GLY A 43 -36.78 10.69 -37.50
C GLY A 43 -37.01 10.84 -36.00
N ALA A 44 -37.08 9.74 -35.22
CA ALA A 44 -37.15 9.83 -33.77
C ALA A 44 -35.87 10.45 -33.20
N SER A 45 -36.02 11.42 -32.30
CA SER A 45 -34.91 11.95 -31.50
C SER A 45 -34.64 11.05 -30.30
N TYR A 46 -33.38 11.01 -29.87
CA TYR A 46 -32.98 10.28 -28.66
C TYR A 46 -32.03 11.12 -27.81
N SER A 47 -32.05 10.86 -26.51
CA SER A 47 -31.10 11.39 -25.52
C SER A 47 -30.84 10.32 -24.47
N ILE A 48 -29.56 10.09 -24.17
CA ILE A 48 -29.09 9.09 -23.20
C ILE A 48 -28.30 9.85 -22.14
N ARG A 49 -28.67 9.68 -20.88
CA ARG A 49 -27.93 10.26 -19.76
C ARG A 49 -27.65 9.20 -18.72
N GLN A 50 -26.43 9.18 -18.21
CA GLN A 50 -26.07 8.37 -17.05
C GLN A 50 -26.83 8.91 -15.83
N ASN A 51 -27.47 8.02 -15.09
CA ASN A 51 -28.08 8.39 -13.82
C ASN A 51 -27.00 8.42 -12.73
N THR A 52 -26.41 9.59 -12.50
CA THR A 52 -25.35 9.78 -11.51
C THR A 52 -25.86 9.74 -10.08
N SER A 53 -27.17 9.97 -9.84
CA SER A 53 -27.76 9.96 -8.50
C SER A 53 -27.80 8.57 -7.85
N VAL A 54 -27.72 7.51 -8.65
CA VAL A 54 -27.68 6.11 -8.18
C VAL A 54 -26.31 5.47 -8.40
N MET A 55 -25.34 6.24 -8.86
CA MET A 55 -23.99 5.76 -9.14
C MET A 55 -23.23 5.58 -7.81
N PRO A 56 -22.65 4.40 -7.54
CA PRO A 56 -21.81 4.23 -6.36
C PRO A 56 -20.62 5.20 -6.38
N THR A 57 -20.15 5.60 -5.20
CA THR A 57 -19.07 6.60 -5.06
C THR A 57 -17.73 6.15 -5.63
N TRP A 58 -17.54 4.84 -5.81
CA TRP A 58 -16.37 4.22 -6.43
C TRP A 58 -16.46 4.15 -7.96
N TYR A 59 -17.45 4.79 -8.57
CA TYR A 59 -17.51 5.01 -10.01
C TYR A 59 -17.63 6.50 -10.35
N THR A 60 -16.99 6.93 -11.43
CA THR A 60 -17.25 8.23 -12.08
C THR A 60 -17.53 8.05 -13.55
N GLN A 61 -18.43 8.85 -14.13
CA GLN A 61 -18.61 8.84 -15.59
C GLN A 61 -17.38 9.46 -16.25
N ARG A 62 -16.74 8.71 -17.15
CA ARG A 62 -15.55 9.17 -17.89
C ARG A 62 -15.93 9.81 -19.21
N SER A 63 -16.80 9.17 -19.99
CA SER A 63 -17.24 9.70 -21.29
C SER A 63 -18.66 9.27 -21.62
N ALA A 64 -19.28 10.03 -22.53
CA ALA A 64 -20.54 9.72 -23.18
C ALA A 64 -20.45 10.19 -24.63
N GLU A 65 -20.57 9.24 -25.56
CA GLU A 65 -20.39 9.45 -27.00
C GLU A 65 -21.66 9.08 -27.74
N HIS A 66 -22.04 9.91 -28.71
CA HIS A 66 -23.25 9.76 -29.52
C HIS A 66 -24.53 9.58 -28.71
N VAL A 67 -24.62 10.22 -27.54
CA VAL A 67 -25.73 10.07 -26.60
C VAL A 67 -26.95 10.93 -26.92
N ASP A 68 -26.86 11.82 -27.90
CA ASP A 68 -27.97 12.65 -28.38
C ASP A 68 -27.98 12.61 -29.92
N GLY A 69 -29.16 12.56 -30.55
CA GLY A 69 -29.25 12.53 -32.01
C GLY A 69 -30.65 12.23 -32.57
N ILE A 70 -30.69 12.01 -33.89
CA ILE A 70 -31.89 11.60 -34.64
C ILE A 70 -31.60 10.28 -35.34
N ILE A 71 -32.51 9.31 -35.22
CA ILE A 71 -32.40 8.01 -35.88
C ILE A 71 -32.78 8.15 -37.36
N ALA A 72 -31.79 8.01 -38.25
CA ALA A 72 -32.01 7.92 -39.69
C ALA A 72 -32.76 6.62 -40.09
N ALA A 73 -33.48 6.67 -41.21
CA ALA A 73 -34.11 5.49 -41.81
C ALA A 73 -33.06 4.39 -42.08
N ASP A 74 -33.40 3.15 -41.70
CA ASP A 74 -32.54 1.96 -41.81
C ASP A 74 -31.14 2.07 -41.17
N GLY A 75 -30.89 3.13 -40.38
CA GLY A 75 -29.61 3.38 -39.75
C GLY A 75 -29.39 2.53 -38.49
N ARG A 76 -28.13 2.11 -38.28
CA ARG A 76 -27.63 1.69 -36.97
C ARG A 76 -26.97 2.90 -36.29
N HIS A 77 -27.43 3.22 -35.09
CA HIS A 77 -26.82 4.22 -34.22
C HIS A 77 -26.26 3.53 -32.99
N GLU A 78 -25.10 4.00 -32.52
CA GLU A 78 -24.42 3.41 -31.37
C GLU A 78 -23.98 4.51 -30.41
N ALA A 79 -24.52 4.48 -29.20
CA ALA A 79 -24.07 5.31 -28.10
C ALA A 79 -23.16 4.50 -27.18
N LEU A 80 -22.11 5.14 -26.70
CA LEU A 80 -21.15 4.57 -25.77
C LEU A 80 -21.09 5.43 -24.51
N VAL A 81 -21.31 4.80 -23.36
CA VAL A 81 -21.06 5.43 -22.05
C VAL A 81 -19.93 4.68 -21.37
N THR A 82 -18.92 5.40 -20.92
CA THR A 82 -17.76 4.82 -20.24
C THR A 82 -17.73 5.30 -18.80
N ASN A 83 -17.64 4.34 -17.88
CA ASN A 83 -17.48 4.62 -16.45
C ASN A 83 -16.07 4.21 -16.01
N GLU A 84 -15.50 5.00 -15.11
CA GLU A 84 -14.23 4.74 -14.47
C GLU A 84 -14.45 4.22 -13.06
N TYR A 85 -13.74 3.15 -12.72
CA TYR A 85 -13.79 2.50 -11.41
C TYR A 85 -12.59 2.94 -10.58
N HIS A 86 -12.84 3.33 -9.34
CA HIS A 86 -11.81 3.81 -8.41
C HIS A 86 -11.74 2.90 -7.19
N THR A 87 -10.52 2.67 -6.71
CA THR A 87 -10.28 1.97 -5.45
C THR A 87 -9.50 2.85 -4.49
N SER A 88 -9.76 2.72 -3.19
CA SER A 88 -8.97 3.37 -2.15
C SER A 88 -8.83 2.46 -0.93
N GLY A 89 -7.72 2.60 -0.22
CA GLY A 89 -7.52 1.99 1.09
C GLY A 89 -6.20 2.44 1.69
N SER A 90 -5.94 2.01 2.92
CA SER A 90 -4.77 2.47 3.66
C SER A 90 -4.19 1.41 4.56
N TRP A 91 -2.96 1.62 4.98
CA TRP A 91 -2.26 0.80 5.96
C TRP A 91 -1.40 1.68 6.86
N THR A 92 -1.47 1.43 8.16
CA THR A 92 -0.60 2.09 9.14
C THR A 92 0.48 1.11 9.58
N PRO A 93 1.75 1.33 9.22
CA PRO A 93 2.87 0.49 9.66
C PRO A 93 3.07 0.60 11.17
N THR A 94 3.24 -0.54 11.83
CA THR A 94 3.50 -0.62 13.26
C THR A 94 4.59 -1.64 13.60
N ALA A 95 5.26 -1.41 14.73
CA ALA A 95 6.18 -2.33 15.37
C ALA A 95 6.11 -2.15 16.90
N HIS A 96 6.76 -3.05 17.63
CA HIS A 96 6.89 -2.98 19.09
C HIS A 96 8.37 -2.96 19.49
N LYS A 97 8.73 -2.03 20.38
CA LYS A 97 10.07 -1.87 20.92
C LYS A 97 10.17 -2.51 22.30
N GLU A 98 11.16 -3.38 22.46
CA GLU A 98 11.59 -3.89 23.74
C GLU A 98 12.98 -3.37 24.12
N PHE A 99 13.20 -3.11 25.42
CA PHE A 99 14.50 -2.73 25.95
C PHE A 99 14.86 -3.60 27.16
N ILE A 100 15.64 -4.66 26.91
CA ILE A 100 16.02 -5.62 27.93
C ILE A 100 17.10 -5.01 28.83
N ASN A 101 16.95 -5.19 30.15
CA ASN A 101 17.83 -4.65 31.20
C ASN A 101 17.94 -3.11 31.20
N GLY A 102 17.04 -2.42 30.50
CA GLY A 102 16.90 -0.98 30.54
C GLY A 102 15.46 -0.58 30.85
N THR A 103 15.25 0.72 31.09
CA THR A 103 13.92 1.30 31.19
C THR A 103 13.57 1.95 29.87
N LEU A 104 12.47 1.54 29.27
CA LEU A 104 11.95 2.15 28.06
C LEU A 104 11.27 3.49 28.40
N THR A 105 11.61 4.54 27.68
CA THR A 105 10.95 5.85 27.79
C THR A 105 10.40 6.27 26.43
N ALA A 106 9.38 7.14 26.43
CA ALA A 106 8.86 7.70 25.18
C ALA A 106 9.97 8.41 24.41
N ARG A 107 9.94 8.24 23.08
CA ARG A 107 10.85 8.85 22.11
C ARG A 107 12.33 8.48 22.28
N GLN A 108 12.63 7.35 22.92
CA GLN A 108 13.99 6.94 23.25
C GLN A 108 14.76 6.36 22.06
N PHE A 109 14.07 5.60 21.20
CA PHE A 109 14.65 4.94 20.03
C PHE A 109 13.94 5.42 18.77
N GLU A 110 14.71 5.65 17.71
CA GLU A 110 14.23 6.13 16.42
C GLU A 110 14.20 5.00 15.40
N PHE A 111 13.17 4.99 14.55
CA PHE A 111 12.93 3.98 13.54
C PHE A 111 12.66 4.64 12.18
N GLU A 112 13.07 3.96 11.13
CA GLU A 112 12.81 4.35 9.74
C GLU A 112 11.98 3.27 9.04
N LEU A 113 11.06 3.73 8.20
CA LEU A 113 10.35 2.92 7.24
C LEU A 113 10.93 3.20 5.86
N LEU A 114 11.38 2.15 5.17
CA LEU A 114 11.98 2.24 3.86
C LEU A 114 11.08 1.58 2.81
N GLU A 115 11.08 2.16 1.61
CA GLU A 115 10.53 1.58 0.40
C GLU A 115 11.57 1.71 -0.71
N ASN A 116 11.84 0.62 -1.44
CA ASN A 116 12.85 0.59 -2.51
C ASN A 116 14.24 1.12 -2.07
N GLY A 117 14.62 0.86 -0.82
CA GLY A 117 15.91 1.28 -0.25
C GLY A 117 15.98 2.75 0.18
N SER A 118 14.91 3.52 0.05
CA SER A 118 14.84 4.92 0.51
C SER A 118 13.97 5.03 1.76
N ALA A 119 14.42 5.79 2.76
CA ALA A 119 13.57 6.13 3.91
C ALA A 119 12.42 7.04 3.46
N ILE A 120 11.19 6.60 3.73
CA ILE A 120 9.96 7.32 3.38
C ILE A 120 9.25 7.90 4.60
N ALA A 121 9.54 7.38 5.80
CA ALA A 121 9.04 7.90 7.06
C ALA A 121 10.01 7.56 8.20
N ALA A 122 9.94 8.35 9.27
CA ALA A 122 10.65 8.08 10.52
C ALA A 122 9.74 8.39 11.72
N THR A 123 9.92 7.65 12.80
CA THR A 123 9.16 7.82 14.05
C THR A 123 9.99 7.34 15.24
N SER A 124 9.42 7.41 16.44
CA SER A 124 10.04 6.89 17.66
C SER A 124 9.04 6.05 18.46
N ASN A 125 9.53 5.21 19.37
CA ASN A 125 8.64 4.48 20.27
C ASN A 125 7.90 5.41 21.24
N ASP A 126 6.72 5.02 21.71
CA ASP A 126 6.10 5.60 22.90
C ASP A 126 6.62 4.94 24.20
N ALA A 127 6.08 5.32 25.37
CA ALA A 127 6.54 4.78 26.66
C ALA A 127 6.22 3.29 26.85
N ASP A 128 5.20 2.77 26.16
CA ASP A 128 4.80 1.36 26.20
C ASP A 128 5.53 0.53 25.14
N GLY A 129 6.30 1.18 24.26
CA GLY A 129 7.07 0.55 23.19
C GLY A 129 6.36 0.49 21.85
N ASN A 130 5.17 1.09 21.70
CA ASN A 130 4.52 1.13 20.41
C ASN A 130 5.30 2.04 19.46
N VAL A 131 5.55 1.54 18.26
CA VAL A 131 6.13 2.30 17.15
C VAL A 131 5.05 2.39 16.08
N GLN A 132 4.60 3.60 15.78
CA GLN A 132 3.57 3.86 14.76
C GLN A 132 4.08 4.89 13.77
N PHE A 133 4.07 4.52 12.49
CA PHE A 133 4.42 5.41 11.38
C PHE A 133 3.17 6.12 10.85
N THR A 134 3.38 7.11 9.99
CA THR A 134 2.30 7.74 9.22
C THR A 134 1.60 6.72 8.34
N THR A 135 0.27 6.82 8.25
CA THR A 135 -0.55 5.98 7.36
C THR A 135 -0.15 6.17 5.90
N ILE A 136 -0.10 5.07 5.16
CA ILE A 136 0.13 5.03 3.71
C ILE A 136 -1.21 4.80 3.01
N GLU A 137 -1.51 5.63 2.02
CA GLU A 137 -2.71 5.55 1.20
C GLU A 137 -2.44 4.83 -0.13
N TYR A 138 -3.40 4.04 -0.59
CA TYR A 138 -3.32 3.24 -1.81
C TYR A 138 -4.54 3.47 -2.68
N THR A 139 -4.31 3.45 -4.00
CA THR A 139 -5.36 3.64 -5.02
C THR A 139 -5.50 2.46 -5.97
N SER A 140 -4.69 1.41 -5.81
CA SER A 140 -4.74 0.21 -6.64
C SER A 140 -4.40 -1.05 -5.84
N PRO A 141 -4.98 -2.22 -6.20
CA PRO A 141 -4.59 -3.49 -5.63
C PRO A 141 -3.18 -3.88 -6.07
N GLY A 142 -2.48 -4.65 -5.23
CA GLY A 142 -1.10 -5.01 -5.50
C GLY A 142 -0.35 -5.48 -4.27
N LYS A 143 0.96 -5.69 -4.45
CA LYS A 143 1.88 -6.01 -3.36
C LYS A 143 2.92 -4.91 -3.24
N HIS A 144 3.16 -4.48 -2.02
CA HIS A 144 4.19 -3.51 -1.65
C HIS A 144 5.13 -4.13 -0.62
N THR A 145 6.42 -3.79 -0.73
CA THR A 145 7.44 -4.31 0.19
C THR A 145 8.11 -3.13 0.88
N TYR A 146 8.11 -3.18 2.22
CA TYR A 146 8.71 -2.18 3.08
C TYR A 146 9.74 -2.80 4.00
N ILE A 147 10.62 -1.98 4.57
CA ILE A 147 11.54 -2.40 5.64
C ILE A 147 11.36 -1.44 6.81
N ILE A 148 11.18 -1.98 8.02
CA ILE A 148 11.35 -1.23 9.26
C ILE A 148 12.75 -1.50 9.80
N ARG A 149 13.47 -0.44 10.15
CA ARG A 149 14.82 -0.48 10.72
C ARG A 149 14.92 0.46 11.93
N GLU A 150 15.66 0.05 12.96
CA GLU A 150 16.08 0.95 14.04
C GLU A 150 17.35 1.73 13.65
N LYS A 151 17.39 3.02 14.00
CA LYS A 151 18.59 3.84 13.85
C LYS A 151 19.52 3.63 15.02
N ASP A 152 20.82 3.52 14.72
CA ASP A 152 21.86 3.53 15.76
C ASP A 152 21.88 4.89 16.47
N GLY A 153 21.56 4.87 17.77
CA GLY A 153 21.57 6.05 18.63
C GLY A 153 22.94 6.39 19.21
N GLY A 154 23.97 5.57 18.96
CA GLY A 154 25.36 5.84 19.32
C GLY A 154 25.71 5.70 20.81
N ASN A 155 24.78 5.23 21.64
CA ASN A 155 25.07 4.98 23.06
C ASN A 155 25.92 3.69 23.18
N PRO A 156 27.18 3.77 23.67
CA PRO A 156 28.09 2.62 23.72
C PRO A 156 27.68 1.56 24.75
N PHE A 157 26.68 1.83 25.60
CA PHE A 157 26.15 0.88 26.57
C PHE A 157 24.85 0.22 26.11
N ILE A 158 24.37 0.52 24.90
CA ILE A 158 23.18 -0.09 24.32
C ILE A 158 23.60 -0.90 23.11
N VAL A 159 23.22 -2.18 23.11
CA VAL A 159 23.23 -3.00 21.91
C VAL A 159 21.93 -2.71 21.16
N TYR A 160 22.05 -1.97 20.07
CA TYR A 160 20.95 -1.63 19.17
C TYR A 160 20.59 -2.81 18.27
N ASP A 161 19.33 -2.87 17.85
CA ASP A 161 18.89 -3.81 16.84
C ASP A 161 19.38 -3.35 15.46
N THR A 162 19.97 -4.27 14.71
CA THR A 162 20.56 -3.98 13.39
C THR A 162 19.83 -4.73 12.27
N ALA A 163 18.77 -5.46 12.58
CA ALA A 163 18.01 -6.22 11.61
C ALA A 163 17.12 -5.31 10.74
N ASP A 164 16.97 -5.72 9.48
CA ASP A 164 15.97 -5.18 8.56
C ASP A 164 14.72 -6.06 8.61
N TYR A 165 13.60 -5.48 9.04
CA TYR A 165 12.33 -6.18 9.12
C TYR A 165 11.50 -5.93 7.86
N GLU A 166 11.58 -6.87 6.92
CA GLU A 166 10.78 -6.82 5.69
C GLU A 166 9.29 -7.06 5.97
N ILE A 167 8.45 -6.19 5.42
CA ILE A 167 6.99 -6.28 5.47
C ILE A 167 6.47 -6.35 4.04
N THR A 168 5.74 -7.42 3.72
CA THR A 168 4.90 -7.45 2.52
C THR A 168 3.49 -7.03 2.88
N VAL A 169 2.99 -5.99 2.21
CA VAL A 169 1.59 -5.53 2.31
C VAL A 169 0.87 -5.96 1.04
N THR A 170 -0.19 -6.75 1.18
CA THR A 170 -1.04 -7.17 0.06
C THR A 170 -2.36 -6.41 0.10
N LEU A 171 -2.65 -5.66 -0.98
CA LEU A 171 -3.84 -4.83 -1.14
C LEU A 171 -4.84 -5.60 -2.03
N THR A 172 -5.99 -5.96 -1.46
CA THR A 172 -7.05 -6.69 -2.16
C THR A 172 -8.30 -5.84 -2.29
N ASP A 173 -8.79 -5.66 -3.52
CA ASP A 173 -10.05 -4.97 -3.79
C ASP A 173 -11.26 -5.87 -3.47
N ASN A 174 -12.22 -5.35 -2.70
CA ASN A 174 -13.47 -6.02 -2.39
C ASN A 174 -14.50 -5.98 -3.55
N GLY A 175 -14.20 -5.27 -4.64
CA GLY A 175 -15.10 -5.06 -5.78
C GLY A 175 -16.10 -3.92 -5.59
N GLN A 176 -15.96 -3.15 -4.52
CA GLN A 176 -16.77 -1.99 -4.16
C GLN A 176 -15.89 -0.77 -3.88
N GLY A 177 -14.74 -0.69 -4.54
CA GLY A 177 -13.81 0.44 -4.44
C GLY A 177 -13.02 0.50 -3.15
N GLN A 178 -13.06 -0.54 -2.31
CA GLN A 178 -12.31 -0.57 -1.06
C GLN A 178 -11.19 -1.61 -1.12
N LEU A 179 -9.97 -1.15 -0.85
CA LEU A 179 -8.80 -2.00 -0.70
C LEU A 179 -8.63 -2.41 0.76
N THR A 180 -8.47 -3.71 0.99
CA THR A 180 -8.07 -4.27 2.28
C THR A 180 -6.58 -4.59 2.27
N ALA A 181 -5.84 -4.05 3.23
CA ALA A 181 -4.43 -4.34 3.42
C ALA A 181 -4.25 -5.55 4.36
N THR A 182 -3.42 -6.51 3.95
CA THR A 182 -3.00 -7.65 4.78
C THR A 182 -1.48 -7.68 4.89
N VAL A 183 -0.97 -7.92 6.10
CA VAL A 183 0.46 -8.00 6.40
C VAL A 183 0.84 -9.35 7.00
N ASN A 184 2.09 -9.76 6.79
CA ASN A 184 2.51 -11.13 7.08
C ASN A 184 2.78 -11.40 8.57
N ASN A 185 3.31 -10.44 9.33
CA ASN A 185 3.75 -10.65 10.71
C ASN A 185 3.70 -9.35 11.55
N ALA A 186 3.58 -9.50 12.87
CA ALA A 186 3.92 -8.44 13.82
C ALA A 186 5.44 -8.33 13.98
N ILE A 187 5.94 -7.12 14.23
CA ILE A 187 7.37 -6.84 14.36
C ILE A 187 7.70 -6.47 15.80
N THR A 188 8.69 -7.16 16.36
CA THR A 188 9.33 -6.79 17.63
C THR A 188 10.80 -6.50 17.38
N ILE A 189 11.25 -5.33 17.83
CA ILE A 189 12.62 -4.84 17.71
C ILE A 189 13.19 -4.75 19.12
N THR A 190 14.39 -5.27 19.38
CA THR A 190 14.87 -5.46 20.75
C THR A 190 16.26 -4.87 20.97
N ASN A 191 16.35 -3.92 21.91
CA ASN A 191 17.64 -3.46 22.42
C ASN A 191 18.00 -4.13 23.73
N ARG A 192 19.29 -4.13 24.05
CA ARG A 192 19.79 -4.62 25.33
C ARG A 192 20.74 -3.60 25.94
N MET A 193 20.51 -3.26 27.21
CA MET A 193 21.50 -2.53 27.98
C MET A 193 22.65 -3.48 28.32
N MET A 194 23.87 -3.08 27.99
CA MET A 194 25.08 -3.77 28.42
C MET A 194 25.19 -3.64 29.94
N GLY A 195 25.32 -4.77 30.64
CA GLY A 195 25.68 -4.75 32.05
C GLY A 195 27.07 -4.15 32.26
N PRO A 196 27.44 -3.77 33.51
CA PRO A 196 28.81 -3.38 33.80
C PRO A 196 29.75 -4.51 33.35
N LEU A 197 30.83 -4.15 32.64
CA LEU A 197 31.88 -5.10 32.30
C LEU A 197 32.31 -5.84 33.58
N PRO A 198 32.56 -7.16 33.53
CA PRO A 198 33.18 -7.84 34.66
C PRO A 198 34.48 -7.11 34.98
N GLN A 199 34.62 -6.63 36.21
CA GLN A 199 35.88 -6.11 36.69
C GLN A 199 36.88 -7.26 36.75
N THR A 200 37.59 -7.56 35.67
CA THR A 200 38.76 -8.46 35.72
C THR A 200 39.95 -7.66 36.22
N GLY A 201 39.87 -7.26 37.49
CA GLY A 201 40.89 -6.51 38.22
C GLY A 201 41.11 -7.14 39.58
N GLY A 202 41.47 -8.42 39.61
CA GLY A 202 42.07 -9.04 40.79
C GLY A 202 43.47 -8.47 40.99
N VAL A 203 43.60 -7.34 41.68
CA VAL A 203 44.90 -6.89 42.19
C VAL A 203 45.01 -7.41 43.63
N PRO A 204 46.02 -8.25 43.96
CA PRO A 204 46.31 -8.53 45.35
C PRO A 204 46.77 -7.23 46.02
N ASN A 205 46.05 -6.85 47.07
CA ASN A 205 46.34 -5.74 47.96
C ASN A 205 47.83 -5.70 48.35
N ARG A 206 48.58 -4.65 47.94
CA ARG A 206 49.40 -3.74 48.79
C ARG A 206 49.75 -2.43 48.05
N ASN A 207 49.35 -1.30 48.66
CA ASN A 207 49.69 0.12 48.42
C ASN A 207 49.01 0.88 47.25
N PRO A 208 48.52 2.13 47.47
CA PRO A 208 47.71 2.86 46.49
C PRO A 208 48.58 3.81 45.66
N MET A 209 48.57 3.66 44.34
CA MET A 209 48.78 4.74 43.37
C MET A 209 48.41 4.22 41.98
N ILE A 210 47.29 4.75 41.45
CA ILE A 210 46.92 4.98 40.05
C ILE A 210 47.62 4.10 39.01
N ILE A 211 46.84 3.34 38.23
CA ILE A 211 46.86 3.29 36.74
C ILE A 211 45.83 2.23 36.31
N GLY A 212 44.85 2.64 35.52
CA GLY A 212 43.84 1.75 34.95
C GLY A 212 42.98 2.45 33.91
N LEU A 213 43.59 3.30 33.08
CA LEU A 213 43.02 3.78 31.84
C LEU A 213 42.87 2.57 30.92
N ALA A 214 41.65 2.16 30.57
CA ALA A 214 41.42 1.13 29.56
C ALA A 214 40.46 1.67 28.50
N PHE A 215 41.04 2.31 27.48
CA PHE A 215 40.44 2.44 26.17
C PHE A 215 40.16 1.05 25.61
N MET A 216 38.93 0.78 25.17
CA MET A 216 38.69 -0.29 24.20
C MET A 216 37.91 0.29 23.04
N MET A 217 38.66 0.82 22.07
CA MET A 217 38.21 1.01 20.69
C MET A 217 38.14 -0.37 20.03
N MET A 218 36.96 -0.73 19.53
CA MET A 218 36.79 -1.75 18.49
C MET A 218 35.55 -1.28 17.71
N GLY A 219 35.60 -0.89 16.46
CA GLY A 219 36.53 -1.19 15.39
C GLY A 219 35.64 -1.38 14.16
N LEU A 220 35.65 -0.39 13.27
CA LEU A 220 34.95 -0.38 11.98
C LEU A 220 35.13 -1.74 11.28
N LEU A 221 34.04 -2.47 10.99
CA LEU A 221 34.06 -3.56 10.04
C LEU A 221 33.27 -3.15 8.79
N MET A 222 34.00 -2.58 7.83
CA MET A 222 33.59 -2.64 6.43
C MET A 222 33.98 -4.00 5.83
N ALA A 223 33.19 -4.38 4.82
CA ALA A 223 33.46 -5.34 3.73
C ALA A 223 32.90 -6.76 3.92
N TYR A 224 32.35 -7.47 2.93
CA TYR A 224 32.26 -7.31 1.47
C TYR A 224 30.90 -7.90 1.00
N SER A 225 30.21 -7.27 0.05
CA SER A 225 29.38 -8.03 -0.91
C SER A 225 30.20 -8.17 -2.20
N THR A 226 30.96 -9.25 -2.31
CA THR A 226 31.53 -9.63 -3.60
C THR A 226 30.39 -10.01 -4.53
N ALA A 227 30.22 -9.23 -5.59
CA ALA A 227 29.55 -9.67 -6.80
C ALA A 227 30.29 -10.90 -7.35
N ALA A 228 29.71 -12.09 -7.17
CA ALA A 228 30.12 -13.27 -7.92
C ALA A 228 29.34 -13.31 -9.23
N TYR A 229 29.90 -12.60 -10.21
CA TYR A 229 29.73 -12.89 -11.63
C TYR A 229 30.14 -14.34 -11.90
N VAL A 230 29.20 -15.23 -12.22
CA VAL A 230 29.53 -16.53 -12.83
C VAL A 230 28.98 -16.52 -14.25
N ARG A 231 29.80 -16.00 -15.18
CA ARG A 231 29.68 -16.31 -16.60
C ARG A 231 30.58 -17.51 -16.91
N ARG A 232 29.91 -18.62 -17.28
CA ARG A 232 30.34 -19.73 -18.15
C ARG A 232 31.45 -20.68 -17.69
N TYR A 233 31.11 -21.96 -17.69
CA TYR A 233 31.91 -22.96 -18.40
C TYR A 233 31.21 -23.35 -19.71
N ARG A 234 31.95 -23.21 -20.81
CA ARG A 234 31.69 -23.81 -22.13
C ARG A 234 32.07 -25.30 -22.06
N TRP A 235 31.33 -26.13 -22.78
CA TRP A 235 31.86 -26.90 -23.90
C TRP A 235 30.87 -26.75 -25.06
#